data_AF-A0A2V9WFE1-F1
#
_entry.id   AF-A0A2V9WFE1-F1
#
_cell.length_a   1.000
_cell.length_b   1.000
_cell.length_c   1.000
_cell.angle_alpha   90.00
_cell.angle_beta   90.00
_cell.angle_gamma   90.00
#
_symmetry.space_group_name_H-M   'P 1'
#
loop_
_entity.id
_entity.type
_entity.pdbx_description
1 polymer ?
#
loop_
_entity_poly.entity_id
_entity_poly.type
_entity_poly.pdbx_seq_one_letter_code
_entity_poly.pdbx_strand_id
1 'polypeptide(L)'
;MELIVRNNCSVLSLREALLRLGRNDLPPRSIAITFDDGGYDFFAQAYPVIRQFQFPVTVYQTSYYSSFNRPVFDVACSYVLWKGAGKNLEGAAFTGTPGLLNLSSEQTRASVCNQIRQTADRNGMSAQDKDDLLERLAASLDVNSGLIRAKRLLHLMNPGELNALVHDGVDLQLHTHRHRMPNDRA
;
A
#
# COMPACT_ATOMS: atom_id res chain seq x y z
N MET A 1 -2.55 15.12 -13.52
CA MET A 1 -3.85 15.30 -14.18
C MET A 1 -3.79 16.25 -15.38
N GLU A 2 -2.98 17.31 -15.35
CA GLU A 2 -2.86 18.25 -16.49
C GLU A 2 -2.57 17.60 -17.86
N LEU A 3 -1.72 16.56 -17.92
CA LEU A 3 -1.44 15.86 -19.18
C LEU A 3 -2.69 15.18 -19.77
N ILE A 4 -3.59 14.66 -18.95
CA ILE A 4 -4.85 14.07 -19.38
C ILE A 4 -5.73 15.15 -20.04
N VAL A 5 -5.82 16.33 -19.40
CA VAL A 5 -6.55 17.49 -19.93
C VAL A 5 -5.93 17.97 -21.24
N ARG A 6 -4.62 18.22 -21.26
CA ARG A 6 -3.90 18.73 -22.45
C ARG A 6 -4.00 17.82 -23.66
N ASN A 7 -4.15 16.52 -23.46
CA ASN A 7 -4.27 15.54 -24.54
C ASN A 7 -5.72 15.25 -24.95
N ASN A 8 -6.70 15.99 -24.41
CA ASN A 8 -8.14 15.80 -24.66
C ASN A 8 -8.58 14.35 -24.44
N CYS A 9 -8.12 13.74 -23.35
CA CYS A 9 -8.55 12.40 -22.96
C CYS A 9 -10.00 12.42 -22.45
N SER A 10 -10.77 11.41 -22.83
CA SER A 10 -12.14 11.22 -22.32
C SER A 10 -12.08 10.41 -21.04
N VAL A 11 -12.11 11.07 -19.88
CA VAL A 11 -12.05 10.38 -18.58
C VAL A 11 -13.43 9.82 -18.24
N LEU A 12 -13.53 8.50 -18.12
CA LEU A 12 -14.77 7.78 -17.83
C LEU A 12 -14.66 7.09 -16.46
N SER A 13 -15.80 6.93 -15.78
CA SER A 13 -15.87 5.98 -14.67
C SER A 13 -15.59 4.56 -15.20
N LEU A 14 -15.05 3.69 -14.36
CA LEU A 14 -14.77 2.30 -14.76
C LEU A 14 -16.04 1.61 -15.29
N ARG A 15 -17.17 1.81 -14.61
CA ARG A 15 -18.47 1.27 -15.04
C ARG A 15 -18.84 1.73 -16.45
N GLU A 16 -18.73 3.02 -16.73
CA GLU A 16 -19.06 3.56 -18.05
C GLU A 16 -18.09 3.07 -19.13
N ALA A 17 -16.79 3.02 -18.81
CA ALA A 17 -15.78 2.50 -19.72
C ALA A 17 -16.08 1.05 -20.13
N LEU A 18 -16.44 0.19 -19.17
CA LEU A 18 -16.80 -1.22 -19.43
C LEU A 18 -18.08 -1.34 -20.27
N LEU A 19 -19.12 -0.55 -19.97
CA LEU A 19 -20.36 -0.55 -20.74
C LEU A 19 -20.12 -0.14 -22.20
N ARG A 20 -19.35 0.92 -22.42
CA ARG A 20 -19.02 1.41 -23.77
C ARG A 20 -18.08 0.49 -24.53
N LEU A 21 -17.14 -0.14 -23.82
CA LEU A 21 -16.29 -1.17 -24.41
C LEU A 21 -17.14 -2.33 -24.95
N GLY A 22 -18.12 -2.79 -24.18
CA GLY A 22 -19.06 -3.83 -24.61
C GLY A 22 -19.96 -3.43 -25.78
N ARG A 23 -20.28 -2.14 -25.91
CA ARG A 23 -21.04 -1.57 -27.04
C ARG A 23 -20.18 -1.19 -28.24
N ASN A 24 -18.85 -1.26 -28.10
CA ASN A 24 -17.87 -0.81 -29.09
C ASN A 24 -18.04 0.68 -29.47
N ASP A 25 -18.36 1.55 -28.51
CA ASP A 25 -18.63 2.99 -28.72
C ASP A 25 -17.82 3.90 -27.77
N LEU A 26 -16.64 3.45 -27.35
CA LEU A 26 -15.71 4.25 -26.55
C LEU A 26 -15.31 5.54 -27.31
N PRO A 27 -15.42 6.72 -26.67
CA PRO A 27 -14.84 7.93 -27.22
C PRO A 27 -13.34 7.79 -27.51
N PRO A 28 -12.79 8.52 -28.50
CA PRO A 28 -11.35 8.59 -28.69
C PRO A 28 -10.64 8.96 -27.39
N ARG A 29 -9.50 8.32 -27.14
CA ARG A 29 -8.65 8.58 -25.96
C ARG A 29 -9.39 8.37 -24.63
N SER A 30 -10.28 7.38 -24.57
CA SER A 30 -10.96 6.99 -23.34
C SER A 30 -9.96 6.48 -22.31
N ILE A 31 -10.06 6.95 -21.08
CA ILE A 31 -9.27 6.47 -19.95
C ILE A 31 -10.17 6.22 -18.74
N ALA A 32 -9.86 5.19 -17.96
CA ALA A 32 -10.36 4.99 -16.61
C ALA A 32 -9.18 5.12 -15.65
N ILE A 33 -9.39 5.77 -14.50
CA ILE A 33 -8.34 5.99 -13.50
C ILE A 33 -8.65 5.15 -12.28
N THR A 34 -7.74 4.28 -11.91
CA THR A 34 -7.88 3.38 -10.76
C THR A 34 -6.73 3.61 -9.77
N PHE A 35 -7.03 3.45 -8.48
CA PHE A 35 -6.06 3.47 -7.39
C PHE A 35 -6.18 2.16 -6.62
N ASP A 36 -5.06 1.45 -6.50
CA ASP A 36 -5.04 0.14 -5.87
C ASP A 36 -4.58 0.22 -4.41
N ASP A 37 -4.74 -0.90 -3.71
CA ASP A 37 -4.44 -1.15 -2.29
C ASP A 37 -5.22 -0.35 -1.25
N GLY A 38 -5.63 0.88 -1.58
CA GLY A 38 -6.42 1.75 -0.71
C GLY A 38 -5.59 2.51 0.32
N GLY A 39 -4.44 3.04 -0.10
CA GLY A 39 -3.54 3.84 0.76
C GLY A 39 -4.20 5.09 1.32
N TYR A 40 -3.89 5.46 2.56
CA TYR A 40 -4.39 6.68 3.20
C TYR A 40 -3.94 7.97 2.48
N ASP A 41 -2.79 7.93 1.83
CA ASP A 41 -2.26 9.02 1.01
C ASP A 41 -3.15 9.34 -0.20
N PHE A 42 -3.88 8.35 -0.74
CA PHE A 42 -4.93 8.62 -1.72
C PHE A 42 -5.97 9.58 -1.14
N PHE A 43 -6.53 9.28 0.03
CA PHE A 43 -7.54 10.12 0.68
C PHE A 43 -6.99 11.50 1.06
N ALA A 44 -5.82 11.53 1.70
CA ALA A 44 -5.28 12.76 2.28
C ALA A 44 -4.61 13.68 1.27
N GLN A 45 -4.09 13.15 0.15
CA GLN A 45 -3.26 13.90 -0.80
C GLN A 45 -3.80 13.82 -2.23
N ALA A 46 -4.02 12.63 -2.77
CA ALA A 46 -4.37 12.48 -4.18
C ALA A 46 -5.82 12.93 -4.49
N TYR A 47 -6.78 12.50 -3.68
CA TYR A 47 -8.20 12.74 -3.90
C TYR A 47 -8.58 14.24 -3.93
N PRO A 48 -8.09 15.10 -3.00
CA PRO A 48 -8.32 16.54 -3.09
C PRO A 48 -7.88 17.15 -4.43
N VAL A 49 -6.75 16.69 -4.98
CA VAL A 49 -6.24 17.16 -6.27
C VAL A 49 -7.11 16.65 -7.41
N ILE A 50 -7.43 15.35 -7.43
CA ILE A 50 -8.28 14.72 -8.47
C ILE A 50 -9.64 15.41 -8.56
N ARG A 51 -10.23 15.73 -7.41
CA ARG A 51 -11.53 16.40 -7.31
C ARG A 51 -11.54 17.76 -8.03
N GLN A 52 -10.43 18.49 -8.04
CA GLN A 52 -10.32 19.77 -8.76
C GLN A 52 -10.46 19.61 -10.28
N PHE A 53 -10.12 18.43 -10.81
CA PHE A 53 -10.27 18.10 -12.24
C PHE A 53 -11.62 17.44 -12.55
N GLN A 54 -12.44 17.16 -11.53
CA GLN A 54 -13.73 16.47 -11.66
C GLN A 54 -13.62 15.11 -12.37
N PHE A 55 -12.47 14.45 -12.24
CA PHE A 55 -12.24 13.14 -12.86
C PHE A 55 -12.86 12.02 -12.01
N PRO A 56 -13.66 11.12 -12.62
CA PRO A 56 -14.10 9.92 -11.93
C PRO A 56 -12.91 8.99 -11.67
N VAL A 57 -12.91 8.35 -10.51
CA VAL A 57 -11.89 7.38 -10.11
C VAL A 57 -12.52 6.18 -9.43
N THR A 58 -11.88 5.04 -9.58
CA THR A 58 -12.20 3.81 -8.84
C THR A 58 -11.08 3.47 -7.88
N VAL A 59 -11.40 3.14 -6.63
CA VAL A 59 -10.44 2.67 -5.62
C VAL A 59 -10.64 1.18 -5.42
N TYR A 60 -9.58 0.39 -5.60
CA TYR A 60 -9.54 -1.03 -5.24
C TYR A 60 -8.95 -1.19 -3.84
N GLN A 61 -9.81 -1.41 -2.84
CA GLN A 61 -9.42 -1.46 -1.44
C GLN A 61 -9.00 -2.86 -1.00
N THR A 62 -7.93 -2.96 -0.23
CA THR A 62 -7.64 -4.17 0.57
C THR A 62 -8.23 -4.05 1.98
N SER A 63 -9.02 -5.03 2.43
CA SER A 63 -9.90 -4.80 3.59
C SER A 63 -9.25 -5.05 4.95
N TYR A 64 -8.26 -5.94 5.06
CA TYR A 64 -7.76 -6.37 6.37
C TYR A 64 -7.06 -5.25 7.16
N TYR A 65 -6.09 -4.54 6.53
CA TYR A 65 -5.38 -3.44 7.20
C TYR A 65 -6.19 -2.15 7.28
N SER A 66 -7.27 -2.01 6.49
CA SER A 66 -8.24 -0.92 6.64
C SER A 66 -8.91 -0.98 8.01
N SER A 67 -9.39 -2.17 8.40
CA SER A 67 -10.02 -2.39 9.71
C SER A 67 -9.00 -2.47 10.86
N PHE A 68 -7.86 -3.13 10.65
CA PHE A 68 -6.82 -3.24 11.69
C PHE A 68 -6.13 -1.89 11.96
N ASN A 69 -6.09 -1.00 10.96
CA ASN A 69 -5.61 0.39 11.04
C ASN A 69 -4.19 0.54 11.62
N ARG A 70 -3.28 -0.30 11.14
CA ARG A 70 -1.82 -0.22 11.37
C ARG A 70 -1.09 -0.14 10.02
N PRO A 71 0.20 0.25 10.00
CA PRO A 71 0.99 0.18 8.76
C PRO A 71 0.95 -1.22 8.17
N VAL A 72 0.82 -1.33 6.85
CA VAL A 72 0.85 -2.62 6.16
C VAL A 72 2.24 -3.24 6.34
N PHE A 73 2.30 -4.40 6.98
CA PHE A 73 3.55 -4.97 7.48
C PHE A 73 4.66 -5.05 6.43
N ASP A 74 4.35 -5.56 5.23
CA ASP A 74 5.35 -5.86 4.21
C ASP A 74 6.07 -4.60 3.70
N VAL A 75 5.30 -3.54 3.42
CA VAL A 75 5.85 -2.26 2.95
C VAL A 75 6.50 -1.48 4.11
N ALA A 76 5.95 -1.58 5.32
CA ALA A 76 6.52 -0.96 6.50
C ALA A 76 7.87 -1.59 6.88
N CYS A 77 8.01 -2.90 6.77
CA CYS A 77 9.28 -3.60 7.00
C CYS A 77 10.36 -3.10 6.03
N SER A 78 10.04 -3.04 4.73
CA SER A 78 10.94 -2.49 3.71
C SER A 78 11.34 -1.04 4.01
N TYR A 79 10.38 -0.20 4.38
CA TYR A 79 10.61 1.21 4.72
C TYR A 79 11.50 1.37 5.96
N VAL A 80 11.26 0.61 7.02
CA VAL A 80 12.09 0.65 8.24
C VAL A 80 13.52 0.22 7.95
N LEU A 81 13.73 -0.85 7.17
CA LEU A 81 15.07 -1.28 6.76
C LEU A 81 15.77 -0.24 5.88
N TRP A 82 15.03 0.45 5.00
CA TRP A 82 15.55 1.56 4.21
C TRP A 82 15.96 2.75 5.09
N LYS A 83 15.14 3.15 6.07
CA LYS A 83 15.48 4.22 7.03
C LYS A 83 16.65 3.84 7.94
N GLY A 84 16.82 2.55 8.23
CA GLY A 84 17.93 2.01 9.00
C GLY A 84 19.18 1.68 8.17
N ALA A 85 19.26 2.10 6.90
CA ALA A 85 20.39 1.81 6.04
C ALA A 85 21.73 2.20 6.69
N GLY A 86 22.71 1.29 6.61
CA GLY A 86 24.05 1.48 7.20
C GLY A 86 24.14 1.20 8.71
N LYS A 87 23.02 0.89 9.40
CA LYS A 87 23.03 0.45 10.80
C LYS A 87 23.23 -1.07 10.89
N ASN A 88 23.73 -1.52 12.04
CA ASN A 88 23.88 -2.95 12.36
C ASN A 88 22.57 -3.49 12.95
N LEU A 89 22.15 -4.66 12.47
CA LEU A 89 20.96 -5.35 12.96
C LEU A 89 21.33 -6.78 13.34
N GLU A 90 21.09 -7.19 14.58
CA GLU A 90 21.25 -8.58 14.99
C GLU A 90 20.05 -9.40 14.49
N GLY A 91 20.32 -10.49 13.77
CA GLY A 91 19.31 -11.22 13.00
C GLY A 91 18.44 -12.20 13.79
N ALA A 92 18.89 -12.75 14.92
CA ALA A 92 18.20 -13.83 15.62
C ALA A 92 16.76 -13.46 15.98
N ALA A 93 16.54 -12.22 16.42
CA ALA A 93 15.21 -11.74 16.82
C ALA A 93 14.22 -11.56 15.66
N PHE A 94 14.70 -11.47 14.40
CA PHE A 94 13.88 -11.11 13.24
C PHE A 94 13.83 -12.21 12.16
N THR A 95 14.93 -12.94 11.96
CA THR A 95 15.03 -14.01 10.96
C THR A 95 15.06 -15.39 11.61
N GLY A 96 15.30 -15.47 12.93
CA GLY A 96 15.51 -16.73 13.65
C GLY A 96 16.92 -17.32 13.45
N THR A 97 17.83 -16.59 12.82
CA THR A 97 19.23 -16.99 12.63
C THR A 97 20.16 -15.93 13.21
N PRO A 98 21.07 -16.30 14.14
CA PRO A 98 22.05 -15.35 14.69
C PRO A 98 22.97 -14.77 13.63
N GLY A 99 23.46 -13.55 13.88
CA GLY A 99 24.44 -12.87 13.03
C GLY A 99 24.01 -11.46 12.64
N LEU A 100 24.99 -10.65 12.25
CA LEU A 100 24.73 -9.29 11.79
C LEU A 100 24.17 -9.30 10.37
N LEU A 101 23.01 -8.68 10.20
CA LEU A 101 22.36 -8.48 8.91
C LEU A 101 22.95 -7.24 8.24
N ASN A 102 23.41 -7.40 7.00
CA ASN A 102 23.94 -6.30 6.20
C ASN A 102 22.79 -5.48 5.61
N LEU A 103 22.75 -4.17 5.91
CA LEU A 103 21.76 -3.21 5.40
C LEU A 103 22.35 -2.13 4.51
N SER A 104 23.61 -2.29 4.06
CA SER A 104 24.35 -1.26 3.32
C SER A 104 23.81 -1.00 1.91
N SER A 105 23.35 -2.04 1.20
CA SER A 105 22.85 -1.94 -0.17
C SER A 105 21.35 -2.22 -0.27
N GLU A 106 20.72 -1.76 -1.36
CA GLU A 106 19.32 -2.06 -1.63
C GLU A 106 19.06 -3.56 -1.74
N GLN A 107 19.95 -4.28 -2.43
CA GLN A 107 19.86 -5.73 -2.59
C GLN A 107 19.93 -6.47 -1.24
N THR A 108 20.83 -6.05 -0.34
CA THR A 108 20.97 -6.69 0.97
C THR A 108 19.78 -6.37 1.87
N ARG A 109 19.26 -5.13 1.87
CA ARG A 109 18.02 -4.78 2.56
C ARG A 109 16.81 -5.55 2.03
N ALA A 110 16.69 -5.73 0.71
CA ALA A 110 15.62 -6.51 0.11
C ALA A 110 15.68 -7.99 0.54
N SER A 111 16.89 -8.59 0.55
CA SER A 111 17.10 -9.94 1.05
C SER A 111 16.74 -10.10 2.53
N VAL A 112 17.15 -9.14 3.37
CA VAL A 112 16.77 -9.13 4.80
C VAL A 112 15.25 -8.98 4.97
N CYS A 113 14.62 -8.07 4.24
CA CYS A 113 13.17 -7.90 4.25
C CYS A 113 12.44 -9.20 3.89
N ASN A 114 12.92 -9.92 2.87
CA ASN A 114 12.38 -11.22 2.49
C ASN A 114 12.54 -12.27 3.59
N GLN A 115 13.71 -12.34 4.24
CA GLN A 115 13.94 -13.27 5.35
C GLN A 115 13.01 -12.99 6.54
N ILE A 116 12.87 -11.73 6.93
CA ILE A 116 11.96 -11.33 8.03
C ILE A 116 10.51 -11.70 7.69
N ARG A 117 10.06 -11.41 6.46
CA ARG A 117 8.70 -11.76 6.03
C ARG A 117 8.46 -13.27 6.02
N GLN A 118 9.39 -14.03 5.47
CA GLN A 118 9.32 -15.50 5.46
C GLN A 118 9.29 -16.08 6.87
N THR A 119 10.10 -15.55 7.79
CA THR A 119 10.08 -15.98 9.20
C THR A 119 8.75 -15.65 9.87
N ALA A 120 8.21 -14.45 9.65
CA ALA A 120 6.91 -14.06 10.19
C ALA A 120 5.78 -14.95 9.69
N ASP A 121 5.78 -15.28 8.40
CA ASP A 121 4.79 -16.17 7.79
C ASP A 121 4.94 -17.62 8.26
N ARG A 122 6.16 -18.16 8.30
CA ARG A 122 6.46 -19.51 8.80
C ARG A 122 6.02 -19.68 10.25
N ASN A 123 6.15 -18.63 11.06
CA ASN A 123 5.74 -18.63 12.46
C ASN A 123 4.24 -18.35 12.66
N GLY A 124 3.48 -18.15 11.58
CA GLY A 124 2.03 -17.91 11.66
C GLY A 124 1.66 -16.61 12.37
N MET A 125 2.53 -15.59 12.33
CA MET A 125 2.34 -14.34 13.07
C MET A 125 1.03 -13.64 12.70
N SER A 126 0.25 -13.26 13.71
CA SER A 126 -0.92 -12.40 13.55
C SER A 126 -0.50 -10.99 13.12
N ALA A 127 -1.47 -10.15 12.76
CA ALA A 127 -1.15 -8.76 12.43
C ALA A 127 -0.67 -7.96 13.63
N GLN A 128 -1.12 -8.30 14.84
CA GLN A 128 -0.58 -7.72 16.06
C GLN A 128 0.87 -8.13 16.27
N ASP A 129 1.19 -9.42 16.12
CA ASP A 129 2.58 -9.91 16.23
C ASP A 129 3.50 -9.25 15.20
N LYS A 130 2.99 -9.02 13.98
CA LYS A 130 3.69 -8.32 12.89
C LYS A 130 3.90 -6.83 13.21
N ASP A 131 2.90 -6.16 13.79
CA ASP A 131 3.01 -4.76 14.26
C ASP A 131 4.04 -4.64 15.40
N ASP A 132 4.03 -5.58 16.35
CA ASP A 132 5.00 -5.64 17.46
C ASP A 132 6.42 -5.96 16.96
N LEU A 133 6.56 -6.82 15.94
CA LEU A 133 7.83 -7.08 15.27
C LEU A 133 8.37 -5.82 14.58
N LEU A 134 7.51 -5.03 13.91
CA LEU A 134 7.89 -3.76 13.31
C LEU A 134 8.33 -2.73 14.35
N GLU A 135 7.63 -2.64 15.48
CA GLU A 135 7.99 -1.74 16.58
C GLU A 135 9.41 -2.06 17.08
N ARG A 136 9.71 -3.35 17.30
CA ARG A 136 11.05 -3.81 17.72
C ARG A 136 12.10 -3.56 16.64
N LEU A 137 11.79 -3.82 15.37
CA LEU A 137 12.70 -3.59 14.25
C LEU A 137 13.04 -2.10 14.11
N ALA A 138 12.03 -1.23 14.21
CA ALA A 138 12.21 0.21 14.17
C ALA A 138 13.05 0.70 15.35
N ALA A 139 12.82 0.18 16.56
CA ALA A 139 13.63 0.51 17.73
C ALA A 139 15.10 0.08 17.57
N SER A 140 15.37 -1.14 17.10
CA SER A 140 16.74 -1.63 16.85
C SER A 140 17.49 -0.81 15.80
N LEU A 141 16.76 -0.17 14.88
CA LEU A 141 17.31 0.66 13.83
C LEU A 141 17.17 2.16 14.13
N ASP A 142 16.72 2.54 15.33
CA ASP A 142 16.47 3.94 15.72
C ASP A 142 15.70 4.71 14.62
N VAL A 143 14.58 4.10 14.20
CA VAL A 143 13.58 4.63 13.28
C VAL A 143 12.34 4.99 14.07
N ASN A 144 11.83 6.20 13.91
CA ASN A 144 10.69 6.70 14.68
C ASN A 144 9.36 6.08 14.20
N SER A 145 8.94 4.97 14.83
CA SER A 145 7.65 4.30 14.61
C SER A 145 6.46 5.22 14.92
N GLY A 146 6.56 6.04 15.97
CA GLY A 146 5.55 7.02 16.35
C GLY A 146 5.23 8.01 15.23
N LEU A 147 6.26 8.48 14.50
CA LEU A 147 6.09 9.36 13.35
C LEU A 147 5.39 8.67 12.18
N ILE A 148 5.72 7.40 11.91
CA ILE A 148 5.06 6.58 10.87
C ILE A 148 3.57 6.50 11.17
N ARG A 149 3.21 6.19 12.42
CA ARG A 149 1.81 6.06 12.87
C ARG A 149 1.09 7.40 12.89
N ALA A 150 1.70 8.45 13.44
CA ALA A 150 1.08 9.77 13.54
C ALA A 150 0.79 10.40 12.18
N LYS A 151 1.68 10.19 11.20
CA LYS A 151 1.49 10.63 9.81
C LYS A 151 0.73 9.63 8.94
N ARG A 152 0.34 8.47 9.50
CA ARG A 152 -0.30 7.37 8.78
C ARG A 152 0.43 6.95 7.51
N LEU A 153 1.77 6.96 7.57
CA LEU A 153 2.60 6.47 6.48
C LEU A 153 2.39 4.96 6.33
N LEU A 154 2.15 4.51 5.11
CA LEU A 154 1.93 3.09 4.79
C LEU A 154 0.70 2.50 5.48
N HIS A 155 -0.22 3.34 5.96
CA HIS A 155 -1.56 2.94 6.37
C HIS A 155 -2.48 2.89 5.16
N LEU A 156 -3.52 2.07 5.28
CA LEU A 156 -4.68 2.14 4.41
C LEU A 156 -5.70 3.14 4.95
N MET A 157 -6.62 3.56 4.08
CA MET A 157 -7.84 4.25 4.50
C MET A 157 -8.63 3.37 5.46
N ASN A 158 -9.21 3.98 6.50
CA ASN A 158 -10.11 3.29 7.42
C ASN A 158 -11.55 3.28 6.86
N PRO A 159 -12.48 2.48 7.44
CA PRO A 159 -13.86 2.42 6.94
C PRO A 159 -14.60 3.76 6.90
N GLY A 160 -14.32 4.68 7.83
CA GLY A 160 -14.93 6.01 7.84
C GLY A 160 -14.50 6.86 6.63
N GLU A 161 -13.23 6.79 6.27
CA GLU A 161 -12.66 7.51 5.12
C GLU A 161 -13.16 6.93 3.80
N LEU A 162 -13.28 5.60 3.72
CA LEU A 162 -13.88 4.94 2.56
C LEU A 162 -15.34 5.34 2.38
N ASN A 163 -16.11 5.39 3.47
CA ASN A 163 -17.50 5.87 3.42
C ASN A 163 -17.58 7.32 2.94
N ALA A 164 -16.66 8.19 3.37
CA ALA A 164 -16.61 9.57 2.90
C ALA A 164 -16.35 9.66 1.39
N LEU A 165 -15.44 8.84 0.85
CA LEU A 165 -15.17 8.79 -0.59
C LEU A 165 -16.38 8.29 -1.39
N VAL A 166 -17.05 7.24 -0.92
CA VAL A 166 -18.26 6.71 -1.57
C VAL A 166 -19.37 7.76 -1.59
N HIS A 167 -19.56 8.49 -0.48
CA HIS A 167 -20.52 9.60 -0.42
C HIS A 167 -20.20 10.69 -1.45
N ASP A 168 -18.91 10.97 -1.69
CA ASP A 168 -18.46 11.94 -2.67
C ASP A 168 -18.38 11.37 -4.12
N GLY A 169 -18.93 10.18 -4.35
CA GLY A 169 -19.11 9.59 -5.68
C GLY A 169 -17.91 8.81 -6.22
N VAL A 170 -16.93 8.48 -5.37
CA VAL A 170 -15.85 7.56 -5.74
C VAL A 170 -16.39 6.14 -5.80
N ASP A 171 -16.06 5.43 -6.89
CA ASP A 171 -16.38 4.02 -7.03
C ASP A 171 -15.41 3.18 -6.19
N LEU A 172 -15.93 2.40 -5.23
CA LEU A 172 -15.15 1.56 -4.34
C LEU A 172 -15.33 0.09 -4.73
N GLN A 173 -14.23 -0.55 -5.09
CA GLN A 173 -14.17 -1.97 -5.46
C GLN A 173 -13.26 -2.72 -4.50
N LEU A 174 -13.47 -4.03 -4.38
CA LEU A 174 -12.61 -4.88 -3.55
C LEU A 174 -11.38 -5.31 -4.37
N HIS A 175 -10.18 -5.15 -3.80
CA HIS A 175 -8.96 -5.72 -4.36
C HIS A 175 -8.76 -7.17 -3.87
N THR A 176 -8.34 -7.31 -2.61
CA THR A 176 -8.16 -8.58 -1.90
C THR A 176 -8.45 -8.38 -0.41
N HIS A 177 -8.70 -9.44 0.34
CA HIS A 177 -8.78 -9.30 1.80
C HIS A 177 -7.41 -8.97 2.40
N ARG A 178 -6.38 -9.72 1.95
CA ARG A 178 -4.96 -9.46 2.23
C ARG A 178 -4.22 -9.44 0.91
N HIS A 179 -3.37 -8.44 0.69
CA HIS A 179 -2.49 -8.39 -0.46
C HIS A 179 -1.46 -9.53 -0.36
N ARG A 180 -1.69 -10.61 -1.12
CA ARG A 180 -0.80 -11.77 -1.20
C ARG A 180 -0.54 -12.07 -2.68
N MET A 181 0.72 -12.34 -3.02
CA MET A 181 1.03 -12.87 -4.34
C MET A 181 0.57 -14.33 -4.41
N PRO A 182 0.08 -14.81 -5.58
CA PRO A 182 -0.16 -16.23 -5.80
C PRO A 182 1.13 -17.04 -5.55
N ASN A 183 0.99 -18.23 -4.97
CA ASN A 183 2.13 -19.13 -4.73
C ASN A 183 2.70 -19.71 -6.03
N ASP A 184 1.86 -19.82 -7.06
CA ASP A 184 2.24 -20.36 -8.36
C ASP A 184 2.43 -19.23 -9.38
N ARG A 185 3.53 -19.27 -10.11
CA ARG A 185 3.66 -18.52 -11.37
C ARG A 185 2.87 -19.31 -12.42
N ALA A 186 1.83 -18.71 -12.97
CA ALA A 186 1.13 -19.22 -14.15
C ALA A 186 2.10 -19.33 -15.34
#